data_AF-A0A2E0DUM3-F1
#
_entry.id   AF-A0A2E0DUM3-F1
#
_cell.length_a   1.000
_cell.length_b   1.000
_cell.length_c   1.000
_cell.angle_alpha   90.00
_cell.angle_beta   90.00
_cell.angle_gamma   90.00
#
_symmetry.space_group_name_H-M   'P 1'
#
loop_
_entity.id
_entity.type
_entity.pdbx_description
1 polymer ?
#
loop_
_entity_poly.entity_id
_entity_poly.type
_entity_poly.pdbx_seq_one_letter_code
_entity_poly.pdbx_strand_id
1 'polypeptide(L)'
;MKTEKETKQDELAAIGIGAMIVFIALILVAAVAAAVIIQTAEKLQQNAQASGDDTQEQMSTKVTLINVVIEATSTPPAAANHDLFVTFELAPGSEPTESDDIGYTVICLDDQGTAAAGDDTTEFAQGNLDGTTIHTGDGATAGALTLNPGTTYVFVMEIDECGPAANQDHVLLFTVDGGGSTYEELQYGSAPSVGDVVV
;
A
#
# COMPACT_ATOMS: atom_id res chain seq x y z
N MET A 1 45.75 -61.68 44.10
CA MET A 1 44.28 -61.68 43.84
C MET A 1 43.54 -60.46 44.38
N LYS A 2 43.84 -59.93 45.58
CA LYS A 2 43.11 -58.76 46.12
C LYS A 2 43.38 -57.45 45.35
N THR A 3 44.65 -57.17 45.03
CA THR A 3 45.11 -55.95 44.33
C THR A 3 44.61 -55.84 42.89
N GLU A 4 44.42 -56.98 42.21
CA GLU A 4 43.95 -57.05 40.81
C GLU A 4 42.44 -56.80 40.67
N LYS A 5 41.70 -56.92 41.78
CA LYS A 5 40.26 -56.68 41.85
C LYS A 5 39.96 -55.21 42.13
N GLU A 6 40.82 -54.53 42.90
CA GLU A 6 40.73 -53.08 43.17
C GLU A 6 41.06 -52.26 41.93
N THR A 7 42.13 -52.58 41.19
CA THR A 7 42.46 -51.86 39.94
C THR A 7 41.36 -51.93 38.89
N LYS A 8 40.68 -53.08 38.75
CA LYS A 8 39.51 -53.22 37.87
C LYS A 8 38.31 -52.40 38.34
N GLN A 9 38.12 -52.23 39.65
CA GLN A 9 37.05 -51.39 40.18
C GLN A 9 37.33 -49.90 39.95
N ASP A 10 38.57 -49.45 40.12
CA ASP A 10 38.98 -48.08 39.85
C ASP A 10 38.85 -47.73 38.35
N GLU A 11 39.18 -48.67 37.46
CA GLU A 11 39.02 -48.51 36.02
C GLU A 11 37.52 -48.40 35.63
N LEU A 12 36.66 -49.21 36.24
CA LEU A 12 35.20 -49.10 36.04
C LEU A 12 34.63 -47.78 36.59
N ALA A 13 35.13 -47.30 37.73
CA ALA A 13 34.75 -46.02 38.30
C ALA A 13 35.18 -44.85 37.40
N ALA A 14 36.40 -44.89 36.85
CA ALA A 14 36.91 -43.88 35.91
C ALA A 14 36.09 -43.85 34.60
N ILE A 15 35.71 -45.01 34.05
CA ILE A 15 34.81 -45.10 32.88
C ILE A 15 33.44 -44.49 33.18
N GLY A 16 32.89 -44.76 34.37
CA GLY A 16 31.60 -44.20 34.81
C GLY A 16 31.62 -42.68 34.90
N ILE A 17 32.71 -42.09 35.43
CA ILE A 17 32.89 -40.64 35.48
C ILE A 17 33.02 -40.07 34.06
N GLY A 18 33.79 -40.71 33.19
CA GLY A 18 33.91 -40.31 31.77
C GLY A 18 32.56 -40.34 31.04
N ALA A 19 31.74 -41.36 31.28
CA ALA A 19 30.40 -41.47 30.72
C ALA A 19 29.46 -40.36 31.21
N MET A 20 29.50 -40.01 32.50
CA MET A 20 28.71 -38.89 33.04
C MET A 20 29.12 -37.53 32.44
N ILE A 21 30.42 -37.30 32.23
CA ILE A 21 30.91 -36.06 31.62
C ILE A 21 30.39 -35.91 30.19
N VAL A 22 30.49 -36.98 29.38
CA VAL A 22 29.98 -36.98 28.00
C VAL A 22 28.46 -36.81 27.99
N PHE A 23 27.74 -37.44 28.91
CA PHE A 23 26.30 -37.29 29.02
C PHE A 23 25.87 -35.84 29.28
N ILE A 24 26.53 -35.15 30.22
CA ILE A 24 26.27 -33.74 30.50
C ILE A 24 26.62 -32.88 29.28
N ALA A 25 27.77 -33.12 28.64
CA ALA A 25 28.17 -32.38 27.44
C ALA A 25 27.14 -32.51 26.31
N LEU A 26 26.61 -33.72 26.07
CA LEU A 26 25.58 -33.97 25.06
C LEU A 26 24.28 -33.22 25.38
N ILE A 27 23.87 -33.17 26.65
CA ILE A 27 22.69 -32.40 27.06
C ILE A 27 22.88 -30.91 26.80
N LEU A 28 24.06 -30.35 27.09
CA LEU A 28 24.34 -28.94 26.86
C LEU A 28 24.33 -28.59 25.36
N VAL A 29 24.93 -29.42 24.51
CA VAL A 29 24.89 -29.24 23.05
C VAL A 29 23.47 -29.35 22.52
N ALA A 30 22.69 -30.33 23.00
CA ALA A 30 21.29 -30.50 22.62
C ALA A 30 20.44 -29.29 23.03
N ALA A 31 20.68 -28.71 24.21
CA ALA A 31 19.96 -27.52 24.68
C ALA A 31 20.23 -26.30 23.80
N VAL A 32 21.49 -26.06 23.42
CA VAL A 32 21.84 -24.93 22.52
C VAL A 32 21.23 -25.15 21.13
N ALA A 33 21.30 -26.37 20.59
CA ALA A 33 20.70 -26.70 19.31
C ALA A 33 19.17 -26.49 19.31
N ALA A 34 18.49 -26.95 20.37
CA ALA A 34 17.05 -26.76 20.54
C ALA A 34 16.67 -25.28 20.60
N ALA A 35 17.44 -24.46 21.33
CA ALA A 35 17.19 -23.02 21.43
C ALA A 35 17.28 -22.33 20.06
N VAL A 36 18.28 -22.66 19.24
CA VAL A 36 18.43 -22.09 17.88
C VAL A 36 17.31 -22.55 16.95
N ILE A 37 16.89 -23.82 17.05
CA ILE A 37 15.76 -24.35 16.27
C ILE A 37 14.47 -23.60 16.63
N ILE A 38 14.19 -23.42 17.93
CA ILE A 38 13.01 -22.70 18.41
C ILE A 38 13.04 -21.25 17.93
N GLN A 39 14.16 -20.55 18.12
CA GLN A 39 14.28 -19.15 17.69
C GLN A 39 14.06 -18.99 16.19
N THR A 40 14.60 -19.92 15.39
CA THR A 40 14.39 -19.88 13.94
C THR A 40 12.94 -20.16 13.59
N ALA A 41 12.31 -21.13 14.25
CA ALA A 41 10.90 -21.44 14.04
C ALA A 41 9.98 -20.26 14.41
N GLU A 42 10.24 -19.60 15.55
CA GLU A 42 9.50 -18.41 15.99
C GLU A 42 9.69 -17.25 15.01
N LYS A 43 10.92 -16.99 14.57
CA LYS A 43 11.19 -15.95 13.57
C LYS A 43 10.48 -16.24 12.24
N LEU A 44 10.51 -17.48 11.78
CA LEU A 44 9.78 -17.88 10.56
C LEU A 44 8.27 -17.71 10.72
N GLN A 45 7.72 -18.01 11.91
CA GLN A 45 6.29 -17.81 12.18
C GLN A 45 5.90 -16.33 12.23
N GLN A 46 6.72 -15.48 12.87
CA GLN A 46 6.51 -14.03 12.90
C GLN A 46 6.59 -13.43 11.50
N ASN A 47 7.60 -13.81 10.71
CA ASN A 47 7.72 -13.37 9.33
C ASN A 47 6.54 -13.84 8.46
N ALA A 48 6.06 -15.08 8.67
CA ALA A 48 4.91 -15.61 7.96
C ALA A 48 3.61 -14.89 8.34
N GLN A 49 3.45 -14.48 9.60
CA GLN A 49 2.33 -13.67 10.07
C GLN A 49 2.40 -12.28 9.45
N ALA A 50 3.52 -11.57 9.61
CA ALA A 50 3.72 -10.23 9.05
C ALA A 50 3.48 -10.20 7.53
N SER A 51 4.05 -11.14 6.77
CA SER A 51 3.80 -11.23 5.32
C SER A 51 2.34 -11.56 4.99
N GLY A 52 1.65 -12.30 5.86
CA GLY A 52 0.22 -12.59 5.71
C GLY A 52 -0.64 -11.36 5.97
N ASP A 53 -0.29 -10.57 6.98
CA ASP A 53 -0.92 -9.31 7.34
C ASP A 53 -0.70 -8.28 6.22
N ASP A 54 0.53 -8.08 5.75
CA ASP A 54 0.86 -7.18 4.62
C ASP A 54 0.07 -7.57 3.35
N THR A 55 -0.04 -8.87 3.05
CA THR A 55 -0.79 -9.34 1.88
C THR A 55 -2.30 -9.11 2.07
N GLN A 56 -2.80 -9.27 3.29
CA GLN A 56 -4.19 -8.99 3.60
C GLN A 56 -4.48 -7.50 3.42
N GLU A 57 -3.62 -6.63 3.92
CA GLU A 57 -3.74 -5.18 3.78
C GLU A 57 -3.73 -4.76 2.31
N GLN A 58 -2.78 -5.25 1.51
CA GLN A 58 -2.71 -4.97 0.06
C GLN A 58 -3.95 -5.44 -0.71
N MET A 59 -4.65 -6.47 -0.23
CA MET A 59 -5.86 -6.99 -0.90
C MET A 59 -7.15 -6.36 -0.36
N SER A 60 -7.14 -5.88 0.89
CA SER A 60 -8.34 -5.40 1.59
C SER A 60 -8.48 -3.88 1.54
N THR A 61 -7.36 -3.16 1.61
CA THR A 61 -7.33 -1.69 1.57
C THR A 61 -7.34 -1.22 0.13
N LYS A 62 -8.48 -0.71 -0.34
CA LYS A 62 -8.60 -0.12 -1.67
C LYS A 62 -9.62 1.02 -1.64
N VAL A 63 -9.40 2.02 -2.48
CA VAL A 63 -10.39 3.07 -2.74
C VAL A 63 -11.43 2.54 -3.71
N THR A 64 -12.70 2.86 -3.51
CA THR A 64 -13.75 2.63 -4.48
C THR A 64 -14.29 3.97 -4.93
N LEU A 65 -14.18 4.23 -6.21
CA LEU A 65 -14.71 5.45 -6.82
C LEU A 65 -16.22 5.32 -7.01
N ILE A 66 -16.96 6.35 -6.63
CA ILE A 66 -18.42 6.38 -6.76
C ILE A 66 -18.83 7.25 -7.95
N ASN A 67 -18.26 8.44 -8.05
CA ASN A 67 -18.61 9.42 -9.08
C ASN A 67 -17.50 10.45 -9.26
N VAL A 68 -17.33 10.95 -10.48
CA VAL A 68 -16.46 12.08 -10.81
C VAL A 68 -17.23 13.11 -11.64
N VAL A 69 -17.17 14.36 -11.22
CA VAL A 69 -17.84 15.49 -11.88
C VAL A 69 -16.83 16.58 -12.18
N ILE A 70 -16.94 17.23 -13.34
CA ILE A 70 -16.12 18.39 -13.67
C ILE A 70 -16.56 19.57 -12.81
N GLU A 71 -15.69 20.10 -11.95
CA GLU A 71 -16.02 21.22 -11.04
C GLU A 71 -15.62 22.57 -11.63
N ALA A 72 -14.41 22.67 -12.16
CA ALA A 72 -13.92 23.89 -12.75
C ALA A 72 -13.02 23.59 -13.95
N THR A 73 -13.15 24.41 -14.98
CA THR A 73 -12.25 24.38 -16.14
C THR A 73 -11.95 25.81 -16.55
N SER A 74 -10.70 26.24 -16.46
CA SER A 74 -10.25 27.51 -17.04
C SER A 74 -9.21 27.26 -18.12
N THR A 75 -9.47 27.77 -19.32
CA THR A 75 -8.51 27.74 -20.44
C THR A 75 -7.65 29.01 -20.46
N PRO A 76 -6.41 28.97 -21.03
CA PRO A 76 -5.51 30.12 -21.14
C PRO A 76 -6.16 31.40 -21.70
N PRO A 77 -5.79 32.63 -21.25
CA PRO A 77 -4.45 33.05 -20.80
C PRO A 77 -4.21 33.09 -19.27
N ALA A 78 -5.17 32.64 -18.45
CA ALA A 78 -4.88 32.27 -17.06
C ALA A 78 -4.11 30.93 -17.03
N ALA A 79 -3.53 30.54 -15.89
CA ALA A 79 -3.05 29.16 -15.74
C ALA A 79 -4.21 28.20 -16.08
N ALA A 80 -3.91 27.12 -16.80
CA ALA A 80 -4.92 26.10 -17.06
C ALA A 80 -5.21 25.46 -15.70
N ASN A 81 -6.43 25.66 -15.19
CA ASN A 81 -6.87 25.07 -13.93
C ASN A 81 -8.04 24.15 -14.26
N HIS A 82 -7.88 22.87 -13.97
CA HIS A 82 -8.88 21.85 -14.25
C HIS A 82 -9.12 21.03 -12.98
N ASP A 83 -10.30 21.22 -12.40
CA ASP A 83 -10.69 20.61 -11.13
C ASP A 83 -11.80 19.58 -11.37
N LEU A 84 -11.60 18.37 -10.83
CA LEU A 84 -12.61 17.30 -10.79
C LEU A 84 -13.08 17.09 -9.35
N PHE A 85 -14.38 17.17 -9.14
CA PHE A 85 -14.99 16.80 -7.87
C PHE A 85 -15.21 15.30 -7.84
N VAL A 86 -14.45 14.60 -7.00
CA VAL A 86 -14.45 13.15 -6.91
C VAL A 86 -15.10 12.72 -5.61
N THR A 87 -16.07 11.81 -5.73
CA THR A 87 -16.72 11.14 -4.60
C THR A 87 -16.24 9.70 -4.52
N PHE A 88 -15.72 9.31 -3.37
CA PHE A 88 -15.12 7.99 -3.16
C PHE A 88 -15.39 7.46 -1.76
N GLU A 89 -15.16 6.17 -1.57
CA GLU A 89 -15.19 5.52 -0.27
C GLU A 89 -14.08 4.48 -0.17
N LEU A 90 -13.67 4.13 1.05
CA LEU A 90 -12.83 2.94 1.25
C LEU A 90 -13.68 1.68 1.12
N ALA A 91 -13.12 0.65 0.50
CA ALA A 91 -13.82 -0.61 0.31
C ALA A 91 -14.19 -1.27 1.65
N PRO A 92 -15.26 -2.08 1.66
CA PRO A 92 -15.63 -2.82 2.86
C PRO A 92 -14.52 -3.79 3.26
N GLY A 93 -14.05 -3.67 4.51
CA GLY A 93 -12.95 -4.48 5.04
C GLY A 93 -11.58 -3.81 4.99
N SER A 94 -11.45 -2.64 4.36
CA SER A 94 -10.24 -1.83 4.46
C SER A 94 -9.99 -1.37 5.89
N GLU A 95 -8.72 -1.23 6.26
CA GLU A 95 -8.36 -0.55 7.49
C GLU A 95 -8.45 0.98 7.31
N PRO A 96 -8.56 1.76 8.40
CA PRO A 96 -8.50 3.21 8.29
C PRO A 96 -7.14 3.67 7.75
N THR A 97 -7.16 4.57 6.76
CA THR A 97 -5.96 5.11 6.11
C THR A 97 -6.02 6.63 6.12
N GLU A 98 -4.88 7.32 6.16
CA GLU A 98 -4.85 8.78 6.05
C GLU A 98 -5.03 9.21 4.59
N SER A 99 -5.62 10.38 4.35
CA SER A 99 -5.90 10.85 2.99
C SER A 99 -4.64 11.21 2.20
N ASP A 100 -3.53 11.55 2.86
CA ASP A 100 -2.23 11.81 2.24
C ASP A 100 -1.49 10.54 1.80
N ASP A 101 -1.76 9.40 2.44
CA ASP A 101 -1.24 8.08 2.07
C ASP A 101 -1.88 7.52 0.79
N ILE A 102 -2.90 8.20 0.26
CA ILE A 102 -3.54 7.84 -0.99
C ILE A 102 -3.12 8.84 -2.06
N GLY A 103 -2.45 8.32 -3.08
CA GLY A 103 -2.07 9.04 -4.29
C GLY A 103 -3.08 8.83 -5.41
N TYR A 104 -3.22 9.82 -6.26
CA TYR A 104 -3.89 9.71 -7.55
C TYR A 104 -2.93 10.04 -8.69
N THR A 105 -3.17 9.43 -9.84
CA THR A 105 -2.45 9.72 -11.08
C THR A 105 -3.44 9.65 -12.23
N VAL A 106 -3.61 10.76 -12.94
CA VAL A 106 -4.34 10.82 -14.19
C VAL A 106 -3.33 10.82 -15.33
N ILE A 107 -3.50 9.89 -16.26
CA ILE A 107 -2.68 9.74 -17.45
C ILE A 107 -3.53 10.17 -18.63
N CYS A 108 -3.01 11.13 -19.39
CA CYS A 108 -3.61 11.58 -20.63
C CYS A 108 -2.59 11.50 -21.78
N LEU A 109 -3.13 11.33 -22.98
CA LEU A 109 -2.40 11.54 -24.21
C LEU A 109 -2.75 12.95 -24.66
N ASP A 110 -1.80 13.88 -24.58
CA ASP A 110 -2.07 15.25 -24.97
C ASP A 110 -1.01 15.77 -25.95
N ASP A 111 -1.51 16.56 -26.90
CA ASP A 111 -0.79 17.42 -27.82
C ASP A 111 -0.61 18.86 -27.28
N GLN A 112 -0.93 19.12 -25.99
CA GLN A 112 -1.00 20.40 -25.25
C GLN A 112 -0.25 21.58 -25.88
N GLY A 113 -0.72 22.09 -27.01
CA GLY A 113 -0.38 23.40 -27.58
C GLY A 113 1.10 23.75 -27.80
N THR A 114 2.08 22.89 -27.48
CA THR A 114 3.44 23.04 -27.97
C THR A 114 3.42 22.50 -29.39
N ALA A 115 3.30 23.42 -30.33
CA ALA A 115 3.38 23.16 -31.77
C ALA A 115 4.76 22.65 -32.22
N ALA A 116 5.30 21.61 -31.57
CA ALA A 116 6.24 20.69 -32.17
C ALA A 116 5.40 19.57 -32.78
N ALA A 117 4.84 19.85 -33.96
CA ALA A 117 4.04 18.92 -34.74
C ALA A 117 4.64 17.50 -34.77
N GLY A 118 4.00 16.55 -34.07
CA GLY A 118 4.24 15.11 -34.25
C GLY A 118 4.78 14.33 -33.05
N ASP A 119 4.70 14.82 -31.81
CA ASP A 119 4.99 14.01 -30.61
C ASP A 119 3.70 13.76 -29.82
N ASP A 120 3.31 12.49 -29.71
CA ASP A 120 2.19 12.01 -28.88
C ASP A 120 2.78 11.72 -27.50
N THR A 121 2.94 12.76 -26.68
CA THR A 121 3.57 12.65 -25.36
C THR A 121 2.54 12.29 -24.31
N THR A 122 2.81 11.25 -23.53
CA THR A 122 2.05 10.92 -22.32
C THR A 122 2.33 11.96 -21.24
N GLU A 123 1.27 12.56 -20.71
CA GLU A 123 1.32 13.53 -19.61
C GLU A 123 0.64 12.95 -18.36
N PHE A 124 1.06 13.43 -17.19
CA PHE A 124 0.63 12.90 -15.90
C PHE A 124 0.24 14.03 -14.93
N ALA A 125 -1.04 14.13 -14.60
CA ALA A 125 -1.47 14.93 -13.45
C ALA A 125 -1.48 14.04 -12.19
N GLN A 126 -0.78 14.46 -11.14
CA GLN A 126 -0.56 13.64 -9.94
C GLN A 126 -0.73 14.48 -8.68
N GLY A 127 -1.26 13.84 -7.65
CA GLY A 127 -1.39 14.43 -6.32
C GLY A 127 -1.74 13.37 -5.29
N ASN A 128 -1.98 13.81 -4.07
CA ASN A 128 -2.56 12.99 -3.02
C ASN A 128 -3.97 13.50 -2.70
N LEU A 129 -4.69 12.79 -1.84
CA LEU A 129 -6.02 13.20 -1.40
C LEU A 129 -5.99 14.19 -0.21
N ASP A 130 -4.91 14.96 -0.06
CA ASP A 130 -4.89 16.10 0.86
C ASP A 130 -5.97 17.10 0.48
N GLY A 131 -6.77 17.54 1.45
CA GLY A 131 -7.96 18.35 1.15
C GLY A 131 -9.27 17.59 1.29
N THR A 132 -9.22 16.26 1.43
CA THR A 132 -10.42 15.42 1.56
C THR A 132 -11.28 15.85 2.73
N THR A 133 -12.58 15.94 2.46
CA THR A 133 -13.59 16.20 3.49
C THR A 133 -14.65 15.09 3.49
N ILE A 134 -15.45 15.03 4.55
CA ILE A 134 -16.67 14.23 4.55
C ILE A 134 -17.59 14.66 3.40
N HIS A 135 -18.47 13.78 2.91
CA HIS A 135 -19.35 14.07 1.77
C HIS A 135 -20.07 15.44 1.82
N THR A 136 -20.40 15.98 3.00
CA THR A 136 -21.06 17.29 3.13
C THR A 136 -20.12 18.51 3.05
N GLY A 137 -18.81 18.30 2.85
CA GLY A 137 -17.79 19.35 2.78
C GLY A 137 -17.55 19.88 1.36
N ASP A 138 -16.43 20.59 1.20
CA ASP A 138 -16.00 21.21 -0.05
C ASP A 138 -14.93 20.41 -0.80
N GLY A 139 -14.36 19.38 -0.18
CA GLY A 139 -13.31 18.56 -0.78
C GLY A 139 -11.97 19.28 -1.02
N ALA A 140 -11.78 20.49 -0.47
CA ALA A 140 -10.59 21.32 -0.69
C ALA A 140 -9.99 21.85 0.62
N THR A 141 -10.37 21.27 1.76
CA THR A 141 -9.90 21.72 3.08
C THR A 141 -8.54 21.11 3.40
N ALA A 142 -7.46 21.87 3.17
CA ALA A 142 -6.09 21.41 3.37
C ALA A 142 -5.87 20.74 4.74
N GLY A 143 -5.39 19.49 4.71
CA GLY A 143 -5.05 18.68 5.87
C GLY A 143 -5.39 17.20 5.68
N ALA A 144 -4.55 16.33 6.22
CA ALA A 144 -4.81 14.89 6.24
C ALA A 144 -6.01 14.56 7.15
N LEU A 145 -6.90 13.73 6.64
CA LEU A 145 -8.04 13.19 7.38
C LEU A 145 -7.95 11.67 7.39
N THR A 146 -8.18 11.05 8.56
CA THR A 146 -8.33 9.60 8.63
C THR A 146 -9.64 9.16 7.97
N LEU A 147 -9.49 8.36 6.92
CA LEU A 147 -10.57 7.78 6.14
C LEU A 147 -10.98 6.45 6.77
N ASN A 148 -12.26 6.30 7.07
CA ASN A 148 -12.81 5.07 7.62
C ASN A 148 -13.62 4.31 6.55
N PRO A 149 -13.62 2.97 6.57
CA PRO A 149 -14.47 2.18 5.68
C PRO A 149 -15.96 2.42 5.96
N GLY A 150 -16.77 2.48 4.89
CA GLY A 150 -18.21 2.68 4.98
C GLY A 150 -18.68 4.12 5.19
N THR A 151 -17.77 5.08 5.11
CA THR A 151 -18.11 6.51 4.99
C THR A 151 -17.68 7.05 3.64
N THR A 152 -18.55 7.84 3.02
CA THR A 152 -18.27 8.50 1.76
C THR A 152 -17.54 9.82 1.98
N TYR A 153 -16.50 10.04 1.19
CA TYR A 153 -15.65 11.21 1.21
C TYR A 153 -15.67 11.90 -0.15
N VAL A 154 -15.33 13.18 -0.14
CA VAL A 154 -15.21 14.00 -1.34
C VAL A 154 -13.90 14.75 -1.31
N PHE A 155 -13.29 14.88 -2.49
CA PHE A 155 -12.11 15.70 -2.70
C PHE A 155 -12.14 16.35 -4.08
N VAL A 156 -11.45 17.47 -4.19
CA VAL A 156 -11.23 18.17 -5.46
C VAL A 156 -9.86 17.75 -5.97
N MET A 157 -9.86 17.08 -7.12
CA MET A 157 -8.66 16.64 -7.82
C MET A 157 -8.25 17.69 -8.84
N GLU A 158 -6.99 18.14 -8.76
CA GLU A 158 -6.39 19.02 -9.75
C GLU A 158 -5.77 18.18 -10.88
N ILE A 159 -6.14 18.49 -12.12
CA ILE A 159 -5.71 17.81 -13.35
C ILE A 159 -5.24 18.81 -14.41
N ASP A 160 -4.50 19.82 -13.98
CA ASP A 160 -4.05 20.95 -14.82
C ASP A 160 -3.26 20.51 -16.06
N GLU A 161 -2.45 19.46 -15.93
CA GLU A 161 -1.71 18.89 -17.04
C GLU A 161 -2.57 18.04 -18.00
N CYS A 162 -3.72 17.54 -17.53
CA CYS A 162 -4.62 16.62 -18.25
C CYS A 162 -6.05 17.18 -18.37
N GLY A 163 -6.19 18.36 -18.97
CA GLY A 163 -7.46 19.05 -19.11
C GLY A 163 -8.53 18.27 -19.90
N PRO A 164 -9.82 18.35 -19.53
CA PRO A 164 -10.89 17.62 -20.22
C PRO A 164 -11.09 18.11 -21.65
N ALA A 165 -10.94 17.21 -22.62
CA ALA A 165 -11.12 17.48 -24.05
C ALA A 165 -12.26 16.64 -24.66
N ALA A 166 -12.87 17.13 -25.75
CA ALA A 166 -14.03 16.49 -26.35
C ALA A 166 -13.69 15.13 -26.99
N ASN A 167 -14.41 14.08 -26.58
CA ASN A 167 -14.22 12.69 -27.04
C ASN A 167 -12.80 12.14 -26.77
N GLN A 168 -12.18 12.57 -25.68
CA GLN A 168 -10.95 11.96 -25.17
C GLN A 168 -11.27 11.15 -23.92
N ASP A 169 -10.44 10.13 -23.67
CA ASP A 169 -10.54 9.27 -22.49
C ASP A 169 -9.21 9.39 -21.72
N HIS A 170 -9.29 9.69 -20.43
CA HIS A 170 -8.13 9.71 -19.54
C HIS A 170 -8.16 8.51 -18.61
N VAL A 171 -6.99 8.05 -18.20
CA VAL A 171 -6.85 6.95 -17.27
C VAL A 171 -6.59 7.50 -15.88
N LEU A 172 -7.44 7.16 -14.91
CA LEU A 172 -7.26 7.50 -13.51
C LEU A 172 -6.83 6.26 -12.72
N LEU A 173 -5.73 6.39 -11.98
CA LEU A 173 -5.22 5.40 -11.06
C LEU A 173 -5.19 5.99 -9.65
N PHE A 174 -5.82 5.30 -8.70
CA PHE A 174 -5.60 5.53 -7.27
C PHE A 174 -4.65 4.48 -6.72
N THR A 175 -3.72 4.91 -5.88
CA THR A 175 -2.76 4.05 -5.20
C THR A 175 -2.78 4.37 -3.71
N VAL A 176 -3.02 3.36 -2.88
CA VAL A 176 -2.95 3.50 -1.42
C VAL A 176 -1.61 2.97 -0.93
N ASP A 177 -0.91 3.68 -0.04
CA ASP A 177 0.30 3.14 0.61
C ASP A 177 -0.08 1.94 1.51
N GLY A 178 0.69 0.85 1.42
CA GLY A 178 0.35 -0.43 2.06
C GLY A 178 -0.88 -1.16 1.49
N GLY A 179 -1.65 -0.50 0.61
CA GLY A 179 -2.89 -1.02 0.06
C GLY A 179 -2.81 -1.44 -1.42
N GLY A 180 -3.99 -1.63 -2.01
CA GLY A 180 -4.19 -1.90 -3.42
C GLY A 180 -4.30 -0.62 -4.26
N SER A 181 -4.46 -0.82 -5.56
CA SER A 181 -4.70 0.26 -6.51
C SER A 181 -6.03 0.04 -7.22
N THR A 182 -6.71 1.12 -7.58
CA THR A 182 -7.92 1.08 -8.40
C THR A 182 -7.76 1.89 -9.66
N TYR A 183 -8.38 1.38 -10.73
CA TYR A 183 -8.23 1.88 -12.08
C TYR A 183 -9.61 2.23 -12.61
N GLU A 184 -9.75 3.47 -13.03
CA GLU A 184 -10.96 4.00 -13.62
C GLU A 184 -10.62 4.77 -14.91
N GLU A 185 -11.55 4.77 -15.85
CA GLU A 185 -11.42 5.50 -17.11
C GLU A 185 -12.37 6.70 -17.06
N LEU A 186 -11.81 7.91 -17.21
CA LEU A 186 -12.56 9.16 -17.28
C LEU A 186 -12.95 9.40 -18.73
N GLN A 187 -14.24 9.29 -19.03
CA GLN A 187 -14.76 9.44 -20.39
C GLN A 187 -15.38 10.82 -20.57
N TYR A 188 -14.76 11.66 -21.40
CA TYR A 188 -15.26 13.00 -21.67
C TYR A 188 -16.18 12.99 -22.89
N GLY A 189 -17.39 13.53 -22.72
CA GLY A 189 -18.37 13.65 -23.79
C GLY A 189 -17.91 14.55 -24.95
N SER A 190 -18.78 14.75 -25.94
CA SER A 190 -18.47 15.56 -27.13
C SER A 190 -18.30 17.07 -26.86
N ALA A 191 -18.66 17.54 -25.67
CA ALA A 191 -18.54 18.93 -25.24
C ALA A 191 -18.46 18.97 -23.70
N PRO A 192 -17.31 18.61 -23.09
CA PRO A 192 -17.17 18.59 -21.65
C PRO A 192 -17.37 20.00 -21.07
N SER A 193 -18.21 20.09 -20.05
CA SER A 193 -18.56 21.32 -19.37
C SER A 193 -18.65 21.11 -17.86
N VAL A 194 -18.52 22.19 -17.10
CA VAL A 194 -18.65 22.16 -15.64
C VAL A 194 -20.02 21.58 -15.26
N GLY A 195 -20.00 20.57 -14.40
CA GLY A 195 -21.16 19.80 -13.95
C GLY A 195 -21.40 18.50 -14.71
N ASP A 196 -20.64 18.21 -15.77
CA ASP A 196 -20.72 16.93 -16.47
C ASP A 196 -20.09 15.80 -15.64
N VAL A 197 -20.78 14.67 -15.62
CA VAL A 197 -20.31 13.43 -15.00
C VAL A 197 -19.41 12.70 -15.99
N VAL A 198 -18.22 12.33 -15.55
CA VAL A 198 -17.19 11.67 -16.40
C VAL A 198 -16.92 10.22 -16.01
N VAL A 199 -17.57 9.73 -14.94
CA VAL A 199 -17.65 8.31 -14.53
C VAL A 199 -19.04 7.99 -14.00
#